data_AF-A0A9X2HKJ7-F1
#
_entry.id   AF-A0A9X2HKJ7-F1
#
_cell.length_a   1.000
_cell.length_b   1.000
_cell.length_c   1.000
_cell.angle_alpha   90.00
_cell.angle_beta   90.00
_cell.angle_gamma   90.00
#
_symmetry.space_group_name_H-M   'P 1'
#
loop_
_entity.id
_entity.type
_entity.pdbx_description
1 polymer ?
#
loop_
_entity_poly.entity_id
_entity_poly.type
_entity_poly.pdbx_seq_one_letter_code
_entity_poly.pdbx_strand_id
1 'polypeptide(L)'
;MILTAAAAAATHLKFSELGLDPVALDLGFFQLKWYSLAYIAGILIGWWYLLKLLAQPGAPMARRHADDMVFYATIGIILGGRLGYAIFYQPGLFLEPLSLLRLWEGGMSFHGGVIGTSLGILWLCRKEKLNWLRVHDYVACCVPFGLFFGRLANFVNGELWGHPTNVAWGIVFDRTGEDVARHPSQLYEAGLEGLLLFAVLWFLFWKTDARYQPGKLVGTFILGYGLSRYFVEFFREYDAQFQGTIFATPGLHMGQLLTIPMILGGIYLIATAKRRRERVEPFAGGPSIA
;
A
#
# COMPACT_ATOMS: atom_id res chain seq x y z
N MET A 1 -14.45 51.38 -3.93
CA MET A 1 -14.23 50.66 -2.66
C MET A 1 -14.63 49.17 -2.76
N ILE A 2 -14.29 48.49 -3.87
CA ILE A 2 -14.54 47.04 -4.08
C ILE A 2 -13.33 46.43 -4.84
N LEU A 3 -12.10 46.78 -4.45
CA LEU A 3 -10.88 46.20 -5.04
C LEU A 3 -9.75 45.96 -4.01
N THR A 4 -10.06 45.99 -2.71
CA THR A 4 -9.10 45.75 -1.63
C THR A 4 -9.39 44.46 -0.87
N ALA A 5 -9.72 43.40 -1.59
CA ALA A 5 -9.87 42.05 -1.05
C ALA A 5 -8.97 41.01 -1.76
N ALA A 6 -7.94 41.47 -2.47
CA ALA A 6 -6.98 40.63 -3.17
C ALA A 6 -5.55 41.05 -2.79
N ALA A 7 -5.10 40.63 -1.61
CA ALA A 7 -3.69 40.44 -1.23
C ALA A 7 -3.56 40.22 0.30
N ALA A 8 -4.26 39.24 0.85
CA ALA A 8 -3.59 38.44 1.86
C ALA A 8 -2.80 37.41 1.04
N ALA A 9 -1.50 37.60 0.89
CA ALA A 9 -0.65 36.50 0.50
C ALA A 9 -0.88 35.42 1.56
N ALA A 10 -1.72 34.44 1.25
CA ALA A 10 -1.93 33.31 2.14
C ALA A 10 -0.58 32.60 2.20
N THR A 11 0.19 32.91 3.24
CA THR A 11 1.40 32.18 3.56
C THR A 11 0.99 30.73 3.70
N HIS A 12 1.52 29.87 2.83
CA HIS A 12 1.27 28.44 2.91
C HIS A 12 1.62 27.94 4.31
N LEU A 13 0.86 26.94 4.77
CA LEU A 13 1.04 26.35 6.09
C LEU A 13 2.45 25.76 6.21
N LYS A 14 3.19 26.14 7.26
CA LYS A 14 4.47 25.49 7.59
C LYS A 14 4.20 24.18 8.31
N PHE A 15 4.91 23.12 7.92
CA PHE A 15 4.69 21.79 8.49
C PHE A 15 4.93 21.76 10.00
N SER A 16 5.92 22.51 10.48
CA SER A 16 6.19 22.73 11.91
C SER A 16 5.00 23.31 12.70
N GLU A 17 4.12 24.09 12.08
CA GLU A 17 2.91 24.64 12.73
C GLU A 17 1.87 23.55 13.06
N LEU A 18 1.96 22.37 12.43
CA LEU A 18 1.10 21.24 12.75
C LEU A 18 1.45 20.57 14.08
N GLY A 19 2.63 20.85 14.65
CA GLY A 19 3.07 20.26 15.92
C GLY A 19 3.20 18.73 15.87
N LEU A 20 3.50 18.17 14.69
CA LEU A 20 3.65 16.73 14.50
C LEU A 20 5.07 16.28 14.83
N ASP A 21 5.18 15.25 15.66
CA ASP A 21 6.45 14.57 15.97
C ASP A 21 6.44 13.15 15.37
N PRO A 22 7.49 12.71 14.64
CA PRO A 22 7.63 11.33 14.16
C PRO A 22 7.58 10.26 15.28
N VAL A 23 7.97 10.64 16.50
CA VAL A 23 7.94 9.81 17.71
C VAL A 23 6.57 9.97 18.37
N ALA A 24 5.80 8.89 18.38
CA ALA A 24 4.48 8.85 19.02
C ALA A 24 4.58 8.76 20.55
N LEU A 25 5.59 8.05 21.05
CA LEU A 25 5.86 7.91 22.49
C LEU A 25 7.36 7.74 22.72
N ASP A 26 7.93 8.57 23.59
CA ASP A 26 9.32 8.46 24.04
C ASP A 26 9.35 8.03 25.52
N LEU A 27 9.94 6.86 25.78
CA LEU A 27 10.14 6.30 27.13
C LEU A 27 11.59 6.46 27.62
N GLY A 28 12.43 7.22 26.90
CA GLY A 28 13.86 7.41 27.16
C GLY A 28 14.74 6.27 26.64
N PHE A 29 14.42 5.01 26.99
CA PHE A 29 15.15 3.83 26.50
C PHE A 29 14.55 3.23 25.22
N PHE A 30 13.35 3.68 24.84
CA PHE A 30 12.61 3.18 23.70
C PHE A 30 11.75 4.29 23.09
N GLN A 31 11.81 4.42 21.77
CA GLN A 31 11.00 5.35 21.00
C GLN A 31 10.04 4.58 20.11
N LEU A 32 8.74 4.79 20.32
CA LEU A 32 7.69 4.26 19.48
C LEU A 32 7.37 5.28 18.38
N LYS A 33 7.63 4.92 17.12
CA LYS A 33 7.35 5.80 15.98
C LYS A 33 5.95 5.61 15.43
N TRP A 34 5.36 6.67 14.88
CA TRP A 34 4.06 6.59 14.19
C TRP A 34 4.05 5.57 13.05
N TYR A 35 5.18 5.38 12.38
CA TYR A 35 5.34 4.39 11.32
C TYR A 35 5.09 2.95 11.82
N SER A 36 5.61 2.61 13.01
CA SER A 36 5.38 1.30 13.63
C SER A 36 3.92 1.11 13.99
N LEU A 37 3.29 2.14 14.56
CA LEU A 37 1.86 2.13 14.90
C LEU A 37 0.98 2.00 13.66
N ALA A 38 1.31 2.70 12.57
CA ALA A 38 0.60 2.63 11.31
C ALA A 38 0.64 1.22 10.70
N TYR A 39 1.80 0.54 10.72
CA TYR A 39 1.90 -0.84 10.27
C TYR A 39 1.08 -1.80 11.14
N ILE A 40 1.19 -1.68 12.46
CA ILE A 40 0.41 -2.51 13.38
C ILE A 40 -1.09 -2.29 13.16
N ALA A 41 -1.54 -1.04 13.06
CA ALA A 41 -2.94 -0.70 12.80
C ALA A 41 -3.42 -1.27 11.46
N GLY A 42 -2.62 -1.13 10.39
CA GLY A 42 -2.93 -1.69 9.07
C GLY A 42 -3.08 -3.22 9.10
N ILE A 43 -2.19 -3.92 9.81
CA ILE A 43 -2.25 -5.39 9.96
C ILE A 43 -3.47 -5.80 10.79
N LEU A 44 -3.69 -5.19 11.96
CA LEU A 44 -4.77 -5.58 12.88
C LEU A 44 -6.14 -5.29 12.28
N ILE A 45 -6.33 -4.11 11.68
CA ILE A 45 -7.59 -3.73 11.03
C ILE A 45 -7.80 -4.56 9.77
N GLY A 46 -6.75 -4.78 8.97
CA GLY A 46 -6.81 -5.64 7.79
C GLY A 46 -7.17 -7.09 8.14
N TRP A 47 -6.57 -7.67 9.17
CA TRP A 47 -6.90 -9.00 9.66
C TRP A 47 -8.33 -9.08 10.19
N TRP A 48 -8.74 -8.13 11.05
CA TRP A 48 -10.12 -8.05 11.52
C TRP A 48 -11.13 -7.96 10.37
N TYR A 49 -10.86 -7.13 9.37
CA TYR A 49 -11.73 -6.98 8.21
C TYR A 49 -11.77 -8.26 7.38
N LEU A 50 -10.61 -8.90 7.15
CA LEU A 50 -10.53 -10.19 6.47
C LEU A 50 -11.40 -11.24 7.16
N LEU A 51 -11.39 -11.32 8.49
CA LEU A 51 -12.25 -12.24 9.23
C LEU A 51 -13.74 -11.97 8.98
N LYS A 52 -14.15 -10.70 8.83
CA LYS A 52 -15.52 -10.35 8.42
C LYS A 52 -15.84 -10.79 6.99
N LEU A 53 -14.89 -10.68 6.07
CA LEU A 53 -15.06 -11.17 4.69
C LEU A 53 -15.21 -12.69 4.67
N LEU A 54 -14.39 -13.41 5.44
CA LEU A 54 -14.40 -14.88 5.50
C LEU A 54 -15.63 -15.47 6.19
N ALA A 55 -16.34 -14.68 7.00
CA ALA A 55 -17.62 -15.09 7.58
C ALA A 55 -18.75 -15.15 6.53
N GLN A 56 -18.51 -14.72 5.29
CA GLN A 56 -19.52 -14.73 4.23
C GLN A 56 -19.55 -16.04 3.44
N PRO A 57 -20.72 -16.43 2.90
CA PRO A 57 -20.84 -17.60 2.05
C PRO A 57 -19.89 -17.57 0.85
N GLY A 58 -19.29 -18.73 0.57
CA GLY A 58 -18.32 -18.87 -0.50
C GLY A 58 -16.96 -18.29 -0.16
N ALA A 59 -16.57 -18.14 1.10
CA ALA A 59 -15.18 -17.80 1.44
C ALA A 59 -14.17 -18.82 0.87
N PRO A 60 -13.00 -18.38 0.37
CA PRO A 60 -12.02 -19.28 -0.26
C PRO A 60 -11.14 -20.01 0.75
N MET A 61 -11.23 -19.66 2.03
CA MET A 61 -10.41 -20.22 3.09
C MET A 61 -11.11 -20.10 4.46
N ALA A 62 -10.76 -20.98 5.39
CA ALA A 62 -11.21 -20.91 6.77
C ALA A 62 -10.42 -19.85 7.57
N ARG A 63 -10.97 -19.43 8.72
CA ARG A 63 -10.32 -18.49 9.65
C ARG A 63 -8.88 -18.90 10.02
N ARG A 64 -8.64 -20.18 10.33
CA ARG A 64 -7.30 -20.68 10.67
C ARG A 64 -6.26 -20.38 9.59
N HIS A 65 -6.67 -20.43 8.31
CA HIS A 65 -5.76 -20.13 7.20
C HIS A 65 -5.45 -18.63 7.12
N ALA A 66 -6.35 -17.75 7.55
CA ALA A 66 -6.08 -16.32 7.63
C ALA A 66 -5.04 -16.02 8.73
N ASP A 67 -5.12 -16.71 9.86
CA ASP A 67 -4.15 -16.58 10.95
C ASP A 67 -2.77 -17.09 10.49
N ASP A 68 -2.71 -18.25 9.84
CA ASP A 68 -1.49 -18.77 9.21
C ASP A 68 -0.95 -17.82 8.12
N MET A 69 -1.83 -17.20 7.34
CA MET A 69 -1.46 -16.29 6.27
C MET A 69 -0.74 -15.05 6.81
N VAL A 70 -1.18 -14.48 7.93
CA VAL A 70 -0.48 -13.36 8.58
C VAL A 70 0.95 -13.79 8.93
N PHE A 71 1.13 -14.97 9.51
CA PHE A 71 2.45 -15.50 9.83
C PHE A 71 3.35 -15.68 8.59
N TYR A 72 2.85 -16.35 7.54
CA TYR A 72 3.61 -16.54 6.30
C TYR A 72 3.89 -15.22 5.57
N ALA A 73 2.96 -14.26 5.59
CA ALA A 73 3.16 -12.93 5.05
C ALA A 73 4.23 -12.15 5.82
N THR A 74 4.23 -12.23 7.15
CA THR A 74 5.26 -11.58 8.01
C THR A 74 6.65 -12.18 7.78
N ILE A 75 6.78 -13.50 7.67
CA ILE A 75 8.06 -14.12 7.32
C ILE A 75 8.47 -13.70 5.90
N GLY A 76 7.51 -13.72 4.97
CA GLY A 76 7.72 -13.31 3.59
C GLY A 76 8.25 -11.88 3.45
N ILE A 77 7.62 -10.91 4.12
CA ILE A 77 8.04 -9.51 4.04
C ILE A 77 9.43 -9.29 4.67
N ILE A 78 9.73 -9.96 5.79
CA ILE A 78 11.02 -9.84 6.47
C ILE A 78 12.14 -10.45 5.61
N LEU A 79 12.00 -11.72 5.22
CA LEU A 79 13.01 -12.42 4.43
C LEU A 79 13.14 -11.81 3.04
N GLY A 80 12.01 -11.58 2.37
CA GLY A 80 12.00 -11.00 1.04
C GLY A 80 12.57 -9.59 1.03
N GLY A 81 12.19 -8.75 2.00
CA GLY A 81 12.71 -7.38 2.10
C GLY A 81 14.22 -7.36 2.34
N ARG A 82 14.72 -8.21 3.22
CA ARG A 82 16.15 -8.28 3.54
C ARG A 82 16.98 -8.87 2.41
N LEU A 83 16.53 -9.98 1.82
CA LEU A 83 17.20 -10.58 0.66
C LEU A 83 17.16 -9.66 -0.56
N GLY A 84 16.01 -9.01 -0.82
CA GLY A 84 15.91 -8.01 -1.88
C GLY A 84 16.85 -6.84 -1.66
N TYR A 85 17.05 -6.40 -0.40
CA TYR A 85 18.02 -5.36 -0.09
C TYR A 85 19.45 -5.81 -0.42
N ALA A 86 19.83 -7.01 0.04
CA ALA A 86 21.14 -7.58 -0.26
C ALA A 86 21.38 -7.78 -1.76
N ILE A 87 20.39 -8.26 -2.52
CA ILE A 87 20.54 -8.51 -3.95
C ILE A 87 20.67 -7.21 -4.75
N PHE A 88 19.80 -6.23 -4.49
CA PHE A 88 19.68 -5.06 -5.37
C PHE A 88 20.51 -3.85 -4.93
N TYR A 89 20.79 -3.71 -3.64
CA TYR A 89 21.39 -2.50 -3.09
C TYR A 89 22.75 -2.74 -2.44
N GLN A 90 22.95 -3.90 -1.78
CA GLN A 90 24.21 -4.19 -1.09
C GLN A 90 24.62 -5.68 -1.23
N PRO A 91 25.10 -6.11 -2.41
CA PRO A 91 25.52 -7.50 -2.65
C PRO A 91 26.64 -8.01 -1.74
N GLY A 92 27.45 -7.10 -1.20
CA GLY A 92 28.51 -7.44 -0.23
C GLY A 92 28.00 -8.11 1.05
N LEU A 93 26.72 -7.95 1.40
CA LEU A 93 26.09 -8.63 2.55
C LEU A 93 26.17 -10.16 2.45
N PHE A 94 26.29 -10.73 1.25
CA PHE A 94 26.44 -12.18 1.07
C PHE A 94 27.81 -12.72 1.51
N LEU A 95 28.81 -11.85 1.68
CA LEU A 95 30.14 -12.22 2.17
C LEU A 95 30.17 -12.40 3.70
N GLU A 96 29.17 -11.84 4.40
CA GLU A 96 29.01 -11.96 5.85
C GLU A 96 27.58 -12.42 6.19
N PRO A 97 27.27 -13.73 6.14
CA PRO A 97 25.89 -14.23 6.24
C PRO A 97 25.14 -13.84 7.52
N LEU A 98 25.85 -13.63 8.64
CA LEU A 98 25.25 -13.15 9.89
C LEU A 98 24.71 -11.72 9.76
N SER A 99 25.30 -10.89 8.90
CA SER A 99 24.87 -9.52 8.64
C SER A 99 23.52 -9.49 7.93
N LEU A 100 23.12 -10.55 7.21
CA LEU A 100 21.76 -10.67 6.66
C LEU A 100 20.70 -10.72 7.77
N LEU A 101 21.01 -11.23 8.96
CA LEU A 101 20.03 -11.33 10.06
C LEU A 101 19.88 -10.03 10.87
N ARG A 102 20.76 -9.04 10.66
CA ARG A 102 20.78 -7.78 11.42
C ARG A 102 19.74 -6.79 10.90
N LEU A 103 18.46 -7.10 11.13
CA LEU A 103 17.33 -6.28 10.68
C LEU A 103 17.27 -4.91 11.37
N TRP A 104 17.87 -4.78 12.55
CA TRP A 104 17.90 -3.53 13.34
C TRP A 104 18.86 -2.47 12.77
N GLU A 105 19.77 -2.84 11.87
CA GLU A 105 20.65 -1.90 11.16
C GLU A 105 19.93 -1.19 10.00
N GLY A 106 18.63 -1.49 9.80
CA GLY A 106 17.88 -1.03 8.63
C GLY A 106 18.23 -1.86 7.39
N GLY A 107 17.92 -1.34 6.20
CA GLY A 107 18.20 -2.04 4.92
C GLY A 107 17.15 -3.09 4.56
N MET A 108 15.99 -2.61 4.11
CA MET A 108 14.87 -3.41 3.63
C MET A 108 14.45 -2.95 2.23
N SER A 109 14.27 -3.88 1.31
CA SER A 109 13.77 -3.62 -0.04
C SER A 109 12.25 -3.72 -0.05
N PHE A 110 11.57 -2.67 -0.51
CA PHE A 110 10.11 -2.70 -0.72
C PHE A 110 9.72 -3.81 -1.73
N HIS A 111 10.37 -3.85 -2.90
CA HIS A 111 10.12 -4.86 -3.94
C HIS A 111 10.36 -6.28 -3.41
N GLY A 112 11.45 -6.47 -2.68
CA GLY A 112 11.75 -7.74 -2.02
C GLY A 112 10.66 -8.14 -1.03
N GLY A 113 10.16 -7.20 -0.23
CA GLY A 113 9.07 -7.42 0.72
C GLY A 113 7.76 -7.84 0.04
N VAL A 114 7.38 -7.17 -1.06
CA VAL A 114 6.19 -7.50 -1.86
C VAL A 114 6.31 -8.90 -2.46
N ILE A 115 7.46 -9.23 -3.05
CA ILE A 115 7.73 -10.55 -3.63
C ILE A 115 7.66 -11.62 -2.55
N GLY A 116 8.37 -11.44 -1.43
CA GLY A 116 8.41 -12.40 -0.34
C GLY A 116 7.04 -12.62 0.29
N THR A 117 6.26 -11.56 0.50
CA THR A 117 4.87 -11.65 0.99
C THR A 117 4.00 -12.46 0.03
N SER A 118 4.06 -12.15 -1.26
CA SER A 118 3.29 -12.84 -2.30
C SER A 118 3.65 -14.32 -2.35
N LEU A 119 4.95 -14.65 -2.30
CA LEU A 119 5.42 -16.03 -2.25
C LEU A 119 4.95 -16.77 -0.99
N GLY A 120 4.94 -16.11 0.18
CA GLY A 120 4.41 -16.68 1.42
C GLY A 120 2.93 -17.04 1.31
N ILE A 121 2.11 -16.14 0.74
CA ILE A 121 0.68 -16.39 0.51
C ILE A 121 0.47 -17.50 -0.52
N LEU A 122 1.23 -17.48 -1.63
CA LEU A 122 1.16 -18.52 -2.67
C LEU A 122 1.57 -19.89 -2.13
N TRP A 123 2.59 -19.94 -1.27
CA TRP A 123 3.02 -21.16 -0.59
C TRP A 123 1.92 -21.72 0.30
N LEU A 124 1.30 -20.89 1.14
CA LEU A 124 0.14 -21.28 1.95
C LEU A 124 -0.98 -21.85 1.06
N CYS A 125 -1.34 -21.13 -0.01
CA CYS A 125 -2.40 -21.58 -0.93
C CYS A 125 -2.06 -22.95 -1.53
N ARG A 126 -0.81 -23.17 -1.93
CA ARG A 126 -0.36 -24.46 -2.48
C ARG A 126 -0.40 -25.57 -1.44
N LYS A 127 0.10 -25.31 -0.23
CA LYS A 127 0.15 -26.26 0.89
C LYS A 127 -1.25 -26.70 1.31
N GLU A 128 -2.17 -25.76 1.46
CA GLU A 128 -3.55 -25.99 1.92
C GLU A 128 -4.53 -26.25 0.76
N LYS A 129 -4.04 -26.36 -0.48
CA LYS A 129 -4.83 -26.60 -1.72
C LYS A 129 -5.95 -25.58 -1.93
N LEU A 130 -5.70 -24.32 -1.59
CA LEU A 130 -6.65 -23.21 -1.75
C LEU A 130 -6.53 -22.60 -3.15
N ASN A 131 -7.64 -22.05 -3.66
CA ASN A 131 -7.60 -21.25 -4.89
C ASN A 131 -6.88 -19.93 -4.62
N TRP A 132 -5.63 -19.84 -5.06
CA TRP A 132 -4.76 -18.68 -4.81
C TRP A 132 -5.37 -17.37 -5.30
N LEU A 133 -6.06 -17.36 -6.44
CA LEU A 133 -6.63 -16.14 -7.02
C LEU A 133 -7.77 -15.61 -6.15
N ARG A 134 -8.58 -16.50 -5.57
CA ARG A 134 -9.66 -16.13 -4.66
C ARG A 134 -9.14 -15.67 -3.31
N VAL A 135 -8.07 -16.29 -2.80
CA VAL A 135 -7.40 -15.79 -1.59
C VAL A 135 -6.91 -14.36 -1.82
N HIS A 136 -6.28 -14.09 -2.97
CA HIS A 136 -5.82 -12.75 -3.31
C HIS A 136 -6.97 -11.74 -3.50
N ASP A 137 -8.14 -12.15 -4.01
CA ASP A 137 -9.33 -11.27 -4.05
C ASP A 137 -9.71 -10.76 -2.65
N TYR A 138 -9.62 -11.60 -1.62
CA TYR A 138 -9.97 -11.25 -0.24
C TYR A 138 -8.85 -10.42 0.41
N VAL A 139 -7.58 -10.79 0.19
CA VAL A 139 -6.42 -10.02 0.67
C VAL A 139 -6.44 -8.62 0.07
N ALA A 140 -6.71 -8.47 -1.23
CA ALA A 140 -6.76 -7.19 -1.92
C ALA A 140 -7.76 -6.20 -1.29
N CYS A 141 -8.87 -6.70 -0.74
CA CYS A 141 -9.84 -5.86 -0.02
C CYS A 141 -9.30 -5.28 1.30
N CYS A 142 -8.21 -5.84 1.83
CA CYS A 142 -7.60 -5.46 3.11
C CYS A 142 -6.35 -4.57 2.93
N VAL A 143 -5.67 -4.67 1.78
CA VAL A 143 -4.46 -3.87 1.48
C VAL A 143 -4.65 -2.36 1.64
N PRO A 144 -5.80 -1.75 1.27
CA PRO A 144 -5.99 -0.30 1.42
C PRO A 144 -5.80 0.24 2.84
N PHE A 145 -6.04 -0.54 3.90
CA PHE A 145 -5.78 -0.09 5.28
C PHE A 145 -4.28 0.15 5.51
N GLY A 146 -3.43 -0.77 5.07
CA GLY A 146 -1.98 -0.62 5.17
C GLY A 146 -1.46 0.56 4.37
N LEU A 147 -1.99 0.76 3.15
CA LEU A 147 -1.66 1.92 2.33
C LEU A 147 -2.07 3.22 3.01
N PHE A 148 -3.32 3.32 3.49
CA PHE A 148 -3.83 4.51 4.16
C PHE A 148 -2.96 4.92 5.35
N PHE A 149 -2.76 4.01 6.32
CA PHE A 149 -1.98 4.34 7.52
C PHE A 149 -0.51 4.60 7.21
N GLY A 150 0.08 3.85 6.27
CA GLY A 150 1.46 4.07 5.85
C GLY A 150 1.67 5.48 5.29
N ARG A 151 0.75 5.95 4.44
CA ARG A 151 0.81 7.30 3.87
C ARG A 151 0.57 8.40 4.88
N LEU A 152 -0.33 8.19 5.84
CA LEU A 152 -0.46 9.10 6.97
C LEU A 152 0.81 9.16 7.82
N ALA A 153 1.49 8.03 8.03
CA ALA A 153 2.75 8.02 8.75
C ALA A 153 3.88 8.72 7.97
N ASN A 154 3.93 8.60 6.63
CA ASN A 154 4.84 9.41 5.81
C ASN A 154 4.54 10.91 5.95
N PHE A 155 3.26 11.29 5.99
CA PHE A 155 2.87 12.67 6.23
C PHE A 155 3.34 13.16 7.61
N VAL A 156 3.10 12.40 8.68
CA VAL A 156 3.55 12.75 10.05
C VAL A 156 5.07 12.81 10.16
N ASN A 157 5.80 11.95 9.45
CA ASN A 157 7.27 12.01 9.34
C ASN A 157 7.78 13.18 8.49
N GLY A 158 6.87 13.90 7.82
CA GLY A 158 7.18 14.96 6.89
C GLY A 158 8.07 14.49 5.74
N GLU A 159 7.84 13.31 5.16
CA GLU A 159 8.67 12.72 4.09
C GLU A 159 7.84 12.31 2.86
N LEU A 160 8.46 12.16 1.68
CA LEU A 160 7.80 11.82 0.40
C LEU A 160 6.77 12.87 -0.07
N TRP A 161 7.11 14.14 0.10
CA TRP A 161 6.34 15.27 -0.42
C TRP A 161 6.42 15.36 -1.96
N GLY A 162 5.55 16.17 -2.53
CA GLY A 162 5.47 16.41 -3.96
C GLY A 162 6.37 17.55 -4.46
N HIS A 163 6.24 17.87 -5.74
CA HIS A 163 6.97 18.99 -6.34
C HIS A 163 6.44 20.35 -5.83
N PRO A 164 7.23 21.44 -6.01
CA PRO A 164 6.83 22.80 -5.64
C PRO A 164 5.50 23.23 -6.26
N THR A 165 4.66 23.92 -5.50
CA THR A 165 3.32 24.29 -5.95
C THR A 165 2.84 25.60 -5.35
N ASN A 166 1.89 26.24 -6.05
CA ASN A 166 1.25 27.47 -5.62
C ASN A 166 -0.22 27.26 -5.21
N VAL A 167 -0.71 26.01 -5.15
CA VAL A 167 -2.09 25.73 -4.74
C VAL A 167 -2.32 26.11 -3.27
N ALA A 168 -3.55 26.48 -2.92
CA ALA A 168 -3.87 27.02 -1.60
C ALA A 168 -3.63 26.04 -0.43
N TRP A 169 -3.60 24.72 -0.69
CA TRP A 169 -3.34 23.67 0.30
C TRP A 169 -1.90 23.12 0.25
N GLY A 170 -0.99 23.81 -0.44
CA GLY A 170 0.44 23.49 -0.39
C GLY A 170 1.00 23.63 1.04
N ILE A 171 1.97 22.80 1.39
CA ILE A 171 2.60 22.80 2.72
C ILE A 171 4.11 23.01 2.54
N VAL A 172 4.69 23.88 3.35
CA VAL A 172 6.16 24.06 3.42
C VAL A 172 6.71 23.02 4.38
N PHE A 173 7.46 22.04 3.85
CA PHE A 173 8.03 20.96 4.66
C PHE A 173 9.43 21.35 5.15
N ASP A 174 9.64 21.41 6.46
CA ASP A 174 10.92 21.90 7.03
C ASP A 174 12.14 21.07 6.58
N ARG A 175 11.93 19.77 6.29
CA ARG A 175 12.98 18.83 5.86
C ARG A 175 13.53 19.10 4.46
N THR A 176 12.90 19.97 3.66
CA THR A 176 13.44 20.39 2.35
C THR A 176 14.59 21.38 2.50
N GLY A 177 14.67 22.09 3.63
CA GLY A 177 15.59 23.22 3.80
C GLY A 177 15.21 24.47 3.00
N GLU A 178 14.06 24.47 2.32
CA GLU A 178 13.57 25.54 1.45
C GLU A 178 12.22 26.06 1.95
N ASP A 179 12.00 27.39 1.96
CA ASP A 179 10.70 28.00 2.27
C ASP A 179 9.79 27.98 1.03
N VAL A 180 9.57 26.77 0.49
CA VAL A 180 8.80 26.53 -0.74
C VAL A 180 7.68 25.55 -0.45
N ALA A 181 6.45 25.97 -0.77
CA ALA A 181 5.27 25.14 -0.62
C ALA A 181 5.28 24.00 -1.64
N ARG A 182 4.93 22.80 -1.19
CA ARG A 182 4.93 21.57 -1.98
C ARG A 182 3.61 20.85 -1.82
N HIS A 183 3.26 20.04 -2.82
CA HIS A 183 2.06 19.21 -2.72
C HIS A 183 2.23 18.18 -1.58
N PRO A 184 1.28 18.07 -0.63
CA PRO A 184 1.28 16.98 0.34
C PRO A 184 0.79 15.67 -0.32
N SER A 185 1.58 15.14 -1.25
CA SER A 185 1.24 13.96 -2.07
C SER A 185 0.91 12.73 -1.24
N GLN A 186 1.46 12.62 -0.03
CA GLN A 186 1.14 11.56 0.92
C GLN A 186 -0.36 11.54 1.25
N LEU A 187 -1.00 12.71 1.39
CA LEU A 187 -2.44 12.81 1.63
C LEU A 187 -3.26 12.44 0.39
N TYR A 188 -2.75 12.71 -0.81
CA TYR A 188 -3.39 12.26 -2.05
C TYR A 188 -3.32 10.73 -2.17
N GLU A 189 -2.16 10.12 -1.87
CA GLU A 189 -1.99 8.67 -1.83
C GLU A 189 -2.89 8.05 -0.76
N ALA A 190 -2.96 8.61 0.45
CA ALA A 190 -3.87 8.15 1.50
C ALA A 190 -5.34 8.20 1.05
N GLY A 191 -5.76 9.29 0.41
CA GLY A 191 -7.12 9.46 -0.10
C GLY A 191 -7.46 8.50 -1.23
N LEU A 192 -6.57 8.34 -2.22
CA LEU A 192 -6.82 7.57 -3.43
C LEU A 192 -6.54 6.07 -3.23
N GLU A 193 -5.33 5.72 -2.81
CA GLU A 193 -4.87 4.33 -2.64
C GLU A 193 -5.46 3.68 -1.38
N GLY A 194 -5.80 4.50 -0.37
CA GLY A 194 -6.42 4.07 0.88
C GLY A 194 -7.95 4.18 0.84
N LEU A 195 -8.49 5.38 1.05
CA LEU A 195 -9.93 5.59 1.29
C LEU A 195 -10.80 5.25 0.07
N LEU A 196 -10.50 5.82 -1.10
CA LEU A 196 -11.28 5.62 -2.31
C LEU A 196 -11.21 4.17 -2.77
N LEU A 197 -10.01 3.59 -2.83
CA LEU A 197 -9.83 2.21 -3.23
C LEU A 197 -10.51 1.22 -2.27
N PHE A 198 -10.45 1.47 -0.96
CA PHE A 198 -11.22 0.73 0.03
C PHE A 198 -12.72 0.84 -0.25
N ALA A 199 -13.26 2.04 -0.47
CA ALA A 199 -14.68 2.25 -0.71
C ALA A 199 -15.17 1.49 -1.95
N VAL A 200 -14.39 1.49 -3.03
CA VAL A 200 -14.70 0.74 -4.26
C VAL A 200 -14.71 -0.77 -3.99
N LEU A 201 -13.67 -1.32 -3.35
CA LEU A 201 -13.57 -2.75 -3.06
C LEU A 201 -14.63 -3.20 -2.05
N TRP A 202 -14.91 -2.39 -1.03
CA TRP A 202 -15.98 -2.60 -0.07
C TRP A 202 -17.34 -2.67 -0.79
N PHE A 203 -17.64 -1.70 -1.66
CA PHE A 203 -18.87 -1.70 -2.43
C PHE A 203 -18.97 -2.95 -3.30
N LEU A 204 -17.92 -3.29 -4.04
CA LEU A 204 -17.92 -4.49 -4.89
C LEU A 204 -18.11 -5.78 -4.08
N PHE A 205 -17.46 -5.92 -2.94
CA PHE A 205 -17.57 -7.12 -2.12
C PHE A 205 -18.97 -7.27 -1.48
N TRP A 206 -19.51 -6.19 -0.91
CA TRP A 206 -20.72 -6.23 -0.08
C TRP A 206 -22.01 -5.95 -0.83
N LYS A 207 -21.95 -5.22 -1.95
CA LYS A 207 -23.14 -4.78 -2.71
C LYS A 207 -23.27 -5.45 -4.07
N THR A 208 -22.34 -6.33 -4.45
CA THR A 208 -22.37 -7.01 -5.76
C THR A 208 -21.91 -8.46 -5.65
N ASP A 209 -22.06 -9.22 -6.74
CA ASP A 209 -21.57 -10.61 -6.88
C ASP A 209 -20.05 -10.72 -7.12
N ALA A 210 -19.26 -9.67 -6.88
CA ALA A 210 -17.84 -9.68 -7.22
C ALA A 210 -17.04 -10.75 -6.47
N ARG A 211 -17.41 -11.07 -5.22
CA ARG A 211 -16.74 -12.09 -4.40
C ARG A 211 -16.84 -13.53 -4.95
N TYR A 212 -17.74 -13.76 -5.90
CA TYR A 212 -17.91 -15.04 -6.60
C TYR A 212 -17.21 -15.10 -7.96
N GLN A 213 -16.50 -14.05 -8.35
CA GLN A 213 -15.82 -13.93 -9.65
C GLN A 213 -14.31 -13.85 -9.43
N PRO A 214 -13.60 -14.99 -9.35
CA PRO A 214 -12.16 -15.05 -9.12
C PRO A 214 -11.35 -14.10 -10.00
N GLY A 215 -10.54 -13.26 -9.35
CA GLY A 215 -9.69 -12.25 -9.97
C GLY A 215 -10.34 -10.87 -10.07
N LYS A 216 -11.64 -10.72 -9.78
CA LYS A 216 -12.33 -9.43 -9.95
C LYS A 216 -11.91 -8.41 -8.91
N LEU A 217 -11.79 -8.79 -7.64
CA LEU A 217 -11.47 -7.86 -6.55
C LEU A 217 -9.99 -7.51 -6.58
N VAL A 218 -9.10 -8.49 -6.74
CA VAL A 218 -7.66 -8.22 -6.90
C VAL A 218 -7.38 -7.48 -8.21
N GLY A 219 -8.08 -7.78 -9.30
CA GLY A 219 -7.98 -7.04 -10.55
C GLY A 219 -8.42 -5.58 -10.39
N THR A 220 -9.51 -5.34 -9.65
CA THR A 220 -9.97 -3.97 -9.32
C THR A 220 -8.97 -3.23 -8.44
N PHE A 221 -8.40 -3.91 -7.45
CA PHE A 221 -7.33 -3.34 -6.62
C PHE A 221 -6.12 -2.93 -7.46
N ILE A 222 -5.60 -3.84 -8.30
CA ILE A 222 -4.42 -3.59 -9.13
C ILE A 222 -4.68 -2.43 -10.10
N LEU A 223 -5.86 -2.42 -10.75
CA LEU A 223 -6.26 -1.33 -11.64
C LEU A 223 -6.38 0.00 -10.89
N GLY A 224 -7.13 0.02 -9.78
CA GLY A 224 -7.38 1.22 -9.00
C GLY A 224 -6.11 1.80 -8.38
N TYR A 225 -5.23 0.94 -7.85
CA TYR A 225 -3.91 1.33 -7.37
C TYR A 225 -3.05 1.87 -8.51
N GLY A 226 -3.00 1.19 -9.66
CA GLY A 226 -2.23 1.64 -10.84
C GLY A 226 -2.68 3.01 -11.33
N LEU A 227 -4.00 3.24 -11.44
CA LEU A 227 -4.57 4.53 -11.82
C LEU A 227 -4.28 5.62 -10.77
N SER A 228 -4.43 5.30 -9.49
CA SER A 228 -4.14 6.24 -8.39
C SER A 228 -2.68 6.66 -8.41
N ARG A 229 -1.76 5.69 -8.54
CA ARG A 229 -0.33 5.95 -8.58
C ARG A 229 0.07 6.73 -9.83
N TYR A 230 -0.50 6.38 -11.00
CA TYR A 230 -0.31 7.14 -12.24
C TYR A 230 -0.73 8.60 -12.10
N PHE A 231 -1.87 8.85 -11.44
CA PHE A 231 -2.37 10.20 -11.18
C PHE A 231 -1.53 10.97 -10.15
N VAL A 232 -1.18 10.35 -9.03
CA VAL A 232 -0.37 11.01 -7.99
C VAL A 232 1.02 11.38 -8.52
N GLU A 233 1.55 10.62 -9.46
CA GLU A 233 2.89 10.87 -10.02
C GLU A 233 2.99 12.24 -10.71
N PHE A 234 1.89 12.81 -11.23
CA PHE A 234 1.88 14.20 -11.72
C PHE A 234 2.21 15.23 -10.63
N PHE A 235 2.04 14.88 -9.37
CA PHE A 235 2.28 15.76 -8.22
C PHE A 235 3.58 15.42 -7.48
N ARG A 236 4.25 14.31 -7.78
CA ARG A 236 5.48 13.90 -7.09
C ARG A 236 6.72 14.58 -7.65
N GLU A 237 7.71 14.76 -6.77
CA GLU A 237 9.03 15.21 -7.15
C GLU A 237 9.83 14.07 -7.81
N TYR A 238 10.72 14.41 -8.74
CA TYR A 238 11.55 13.42 -9.43
C TYR A 238 12.47 12.71 -8.43
N ASP A 239 12.41 11.38 -8.39
CA ASP A 239 13.33 10.57 -7.59
C ASP A 239 14.78 10.93 -7.99
N ALA A 240 15.57 11.37 -7.00
CA ALA A 240 16.94 11.87 -7.20
C ALA A 240 17.84 10.86 -7.96
N GLN A 241 17.56 9.57 -7.85
CA GLN A 241 18.24 8.48 -8.54
C GLN A 241 18.15 8.55 -10.07
N PHE A 242 17.11 9.17 -10.65
CA PHE A 242 16.89 9.22 -12.09
C PHE A 242 17.26 10.56 -12.73
N GLN A 243 17.67 11.56 -11.93
CA GLN A 243 18.10 12.85 -12.43
C GLN A 243 19.26 12.68 -13.43
N GLY A 244 19.07 13.13 -14.68
CA GLY A 244 20.07 13.03 -15.75
C GLY A 244 20.00 11.77 -16.63
N THR A 245 19.04 10.87 -16.41
CA THR A 245 18.80 9.70 -17.29
C THR A 245 17.68 9.97 -18.29
N ILE A 246 17.52 9.12 -19.32
CA ILE A 246 16.35 9.16 -20.23
C ILE A 246 15.01 9.04 -19.49
N PHE A 247 15.03 8.56 -18.24
CA PHE A 247 13.88 8.43 -17.34
C PHE A 247 13.58 9.72 -16.54
N ALA A 248 14.38 10.78 -16.72
CA ALA A 248 14.08 12.15 -16.28
C ALA A 248 13.51 13.02 -17.41
N THR A 249 12.91 12.40 -18.44
CA THR A 249 12.27 13.15 -19.53
C THR A 249 10.97 13.79 -19.02
N PRO A 250 10.73 15.10 -19.26
CA PRO A 250 9.49 15.75 -18.87
C PRO A 250 8.28 15.02 -19.48
N GLY A 251 7.39 14.48 -18.64
CA GLY A 251 6.11 13.89 -19.06
C GLY A 251 5.99 12.37 -19.03
N LEU A 252 7.07 11.62 -18.78
CA LEU A 252 7.02 10.16 -18.56
C LEU A 252 7.79 9.82 -17.28
N HIS A 253 7.09 9.89 -16.16
CA HIS A 253 7.66 9.55 -14.86
C HIS A 253 7.84 8.03 -14.77
N MET A 254 8.96 7.55 -14.22
CA MET A 254 9.21 6.11 -14.07
C MET A 254 8.08 5.40 -13.30
N GLY A 255 7.47 6.08 -12.31
CA GLY A 255 6.29 5.60 -11.62
C GLY A 255 5.10 5.34 -12.56
N GLN A 256 4.88 6.17 -13.57
CA GLN A 256 3.83 5.96 -14.57
C GLN A 256 4.10 4.75 -15.44
N LEU A 257 5.33 4.57 -15.94
CA LEU A 257 5.70 3.39 -16.74
C LEU A 257 5.50 2.10 -15.95
N LEU A 258 5.89 2.08 -14.67
CA LEU A 258 5.72 0.92 -13.79
C LEU A 258 4.24 0.60 -13.49
N THR A 259 3.34 1.59 -13.60
CA THR A 259 1.90 1.35 -13.41
C THR A 259 1.20 0.79 -14.65
N ILE A 260 1.76 0.93 -15.86
CA ILE A 260 1.13 0.43 -17.09
C ILE A 260 0.88 -1.09 -17.03
N PRO A 261 1.86 -1.95 -16.67
CA PRO A 261 1.62 -3.37 -16.51
C PRO A 261 0.54 -3.70 -15.48
N MET A 262 0.46 -2.91 -14.40
CA MET A 262 -0.57 -3.06 -13.38
C MET A 262 -1.96 -2.74 -13.96
N ILE A 263 -2.11 -1.60 -14.64
CA ILE A 263 -3.37 -1.19 -15.27
C ILE A 263 -3.85 -2.25 -16.27
N LEU A 264 -2.96 -2.72 -17.15
CA LEU A 264 -3.29 -3.76 -18.13
C LEU A 264 -3.66 -5.09 -17.46
N GLY A 265 -2.89 -5.51 -16.45
CA GLY A 265 -3.16 -6.73 -15.67
C GLY A 265 -4.49 -6.67 -14.92
N GLY A 266 -4.80 -5.52 -14.32
CA GLY A 266 -6.07 -5.26 -13.65
C GLY A 266 -7.26 -5.32 -14.61
N ILE A 267 -7.16 -4.65 -15.77
CA ILE A 267 -8.18 -4.72 -16.84
C ILE A 267 -8.39 -6.17 -17.28
N TYR A 268 -7.30 -6.89 -17.57
CA TYR A 268 -7.37 -8.29 -17.99
C TYR A 268 -8.10 -9.15 -16.96
N LEU A 269 -7.72 -9.04 -15.69
CA LEU A 269 -8.34 -9.80 -14.60
C LEU A 269 -9.83 -9.49 -14.45
N ILE A 270 -10.22 -8.21 -14.51
CA ILE A 270 -11.63 -7.81 -14.42
C ILE A 270 -12.42 -8.33 -15.64
N ALA A 271 -11.92 -8.13 -16.86
CA ALA A 271 -12.60 -8.49 -18.09
C ALA A 271 -12.83 -10.01 -18.22
N THR A 272 -11.89 -10.81 -17.70
CA THR A 272 -11.95 -12.28 -17.76
C THR A 272 -12.63 -12.90 -16.53
N ALA A 273 -12.94 -12.13 -15.48
CA ALA A 273 -13.44 -12.65 -14.21
C ALA A 273 -14.77 -13.41 -14.31
N LYS A 274 -15.70 -12.95 -15.18
CA LYS A 274 -16.99 -13.63 -15.38
C LYS A 274 -16.84 -15.07 -15.86
N ARG A 275 -15.80 -15.36 -16.64
CA ARG A 275 -15.50 -16.71 -17.16
C ARG A 275 -14.95 -17.65 -16.10
N ARG A 276 -14.42 -17.09 -15.01
CA ARG A 276 -13.87 -17.84 -13.86
C ARG A 276 -14.88 -18.00 -12.73
N ARG A 277 -16.13 -17.56 -12.89
CA ARG A 277 -17.16 -17.60 -11.84
C ARG A 277 -17.27 -19.03 -11.31
N GLU A 278 -16.98 -19.20 -10.03
CA GLU A 278 -17.19 -20.48 -9.36
C GLU A 278 -18.65 -20.55 -8.91
N ARG A 279 -19.30 -21.69 -9.15
CA ARG A 279 -20.54 -22.03 -8.45
C ARG A 279 -20.17 -22.25 -6.99
N VAL A 280 -20.90 -21.60 -6.09
CA VAL A 280 -20.80 -21.88 -4.66
C VAL A 280 -21.41 -23.25 -4.44
N GLU A 281 -20.59 -24.29 -4.47
CA GLU A 281 -20.96 -25.61 -3.98
C GLU A 281 -21.06 -25.49 -2.45
N PRO A 282 -22.22 -25.80 -1.83
CA PRO A 282 -22.30 -25.91 -0.39
C PRO A 282 -21.25 -26.92 0.05
N PHE A 283 -20.35 -26.54 0.96
CA PHE A 283 -19.49 -27.54 1.61
C PHE A 283 -20.44 -28.58 2.23
N ALA A 284 -20.39 -29.82 1.76
CA ALA A 284 -21.07 -30.93 2.39
C ALA A 284 -20.45 -31.09 3.79
N GLY A 285 -21.04 -30.43 4.78
CA GLY A 285 -20.46 -30.28 6.11
C GLY A 285 -21.29 -29.35 7.00
N GLY A 286 -22.54 -29.75 7.27
CA GLY A 286 -23.40 -29.15 8.30
C GLY A 286 -24.19 -27.91 7.86
N PRO A 287 -25.41 -27.70 8.39
CA PRO A 287 -26.29 -26.62 7.97
C PRO A 287 -25.62 -25.26 8.20
N SER A 288 -25.52 -24.48 7.12
CA SER A 288 -25.24 -23.05 7.17
C SER A 288 -26.19 -22.40 8.16
N ILE A 289 -25.66 -21.90 9.27
CA ILE A 289 -26.41 -20.97 10.12
C ILE A 289 -26.55 -19.69 9.30
N ALA A 290 -27.77 -19.19 9.25
CA ALA A 290 -28.27 -18.10 8.42
C ALA A 290 -27.41 -16.82 8.45
#